data_AF-K1T8Z4-F1
#
_entry.id   AF-K1T8Z4-F1
#
_cell.length_a   1.000
_cell.length_b   1.000
_cell.length_c   1.000
_cell.angle_alpha   90.00
_cell.angle_beta   90.00
_cell.angle_gamma   90.00
#
_symmetry.space_group_name_H-M   'P 1'
#
loop_
_entity.id
_entity.type
_entity.pdbx_description
1 polymer ?
#
loop_
_entity_poly.entity_id
_entity_poly.type
_entity_poly.pdbx_seq_one_letter_code
_entity_poly.pdbx_strand_id
1 'polypeptide(L)'
;DGKLVKIENGVTVTVYDEVEKEIKKDLPTRSHARRQMLKVLNPVVEVPADAAGKKKNTKEVDLVAKLFDEYAPKYATRKGGYTRIVKIGQRKGDAAMTVVLELV
;
A
#
# COMPACT_ATOMS: atom_id res chain seq x y z
N ASP A 1 -5.73 -22.56 8.27
CA ASP A 1 -6.03 -22.84 9.69
C ASP A 1 -7.44 -22.45 10.07
N GLY A 2 -8.44 -23.13 9.49
CA GLY A 2 -9.82 -23.08 9.92
C GLY A 2 -10.39 -24.47 9.73
N LYS A 3 -10.70 -25.18 10.82
CA LYS A 3 -11.45 -26.43 10.76
C LYS A 3 -12.80 -26.15 11.40
N LEU A 4 -13.87 -26.23 10.62
CA LEU A 4 -15.21 -26.41 11.14
C LEU A 4 -15.45 -27.91 11.27
N VAL A 5 -15.66 -28.37 12.50
CA VAL A 5 -15.98 -29.76 12.81
C VAL A 5 -17.49 -29.85 12.89
N LYS A 6 -18.12 -30.52 11.91
CA LYS A 6 -19.53 -30.90 12.01
C LYS A 6 -19.60 -32.40 12.28
N ILE A 7 -20.40 -32.79 13.26
CA ILE A 7 -20.67 -34.19 13.59
C ILE A 7 -21.97 -34.57 12.90
N GLU A 8 -21.90 -35.47 11.92
CA GLU A 8 -23.07 -36.15 11.37
C GLU A 8 -22.92 -37.64 11.64
N ASN A 9 -23.92 -38.24 12.27
CA ASN A 9 -24.01 -39.69 12.56
C ASN A 9 -22.85 -40.30 13.36
N GLY A 10 -22.27 -39.55 14.31
CA GLY A 10 -21.28 -40.08 15.26
C GLY A 10 -19.85 -40.25 14.72
N VAL A 11 -19.59 -39.83 13.48
CA VAL A 11 -18.25 -39.85 12.86
C VAL A 11 -17.78 -38.42 12.63
N THR A 12 -16.56 -38.10 13.07
CA THR A 12 -15.93 -36.79 12.85
C THR A 12 -15.39 -36.71 11.42
N VAL A 13 -16.03 -35.92 10.57
CA VAL A 13 -15.54 -35.66 9.21
C VAL A 13 -14.80 -34.32 9.19
N THR A 14 -13.57 -34.33 8.68
CA THR A 14 -12.77 -33.11 8.55
C THR A 14 -13.05 -32.51 7.17
N VAL A 15 -13.81 -31.41 7.12
CA VAL A 15 -14.02 -30.66 5.88
C VAL A 15 -12.85 -29.69 5.71
N TYR A 16 -12.11 -29.85 4.62
CA TYR A 16 -11.07 -28.91 4.21
C TYR A 16 -11.73 -27.90 3.27
N ASP A 17 -11.77 -26.62 3.67
CA ASP A 17 -12.02 -25.55 2.71
C ASP A 17 -10.75 -25.41 1.87
N GLU A 18 -10.75 -26.02 0.68
CA GLU A 18 -9.74 -25.74 -0.33
C GLU A 18 -9.97 -24.33 -0.86
N VAL A 19 -9.20 -23.38 -0.33
CA VAL A 19 -9.19 -22.01 -0.84
C VAL A 19 -8.18 -21.96 -1.97
N GLU A 20 -8.66 -22.07 -3.20
CA GLU A 20 -7.85 -21.74 -4.38
C GLU A 20 -7.47 -20.25 -4.32
N LYS A 21 -6.17 -19.97 -4.30
CA LYS A 21 -5.62 -18.62 -4.35
C LYS A 21 -4.86 -18.45 -5.65
N GLU A 22 -5.39 -17.62 -6.54
CA GLU A 22 -4.64 -17.19 -7.70
C GLU A 22 -3.61 -16.13 -7.27
N ILE A 23 -2.32 -16.52 -7.21
CA ILE A 23 -1.24 -15.60 -6.83
C ILE A 23 -0.68 -14.94 -8.09
N LYS A 24 -1.10 -13.70 -8.35
CA LYS A 24 -0.50 -12.87 -9.40
C LYS A 24 0.91 -12.46 -9.00
N LYS A 25 1.92 -13.11 -9.58
CA LYS A 25 3.34 -12.80 -9.35
C LYS A 25 3.80 -11.64 -10.23
N ASP A 26 4.65 -10.77 -9.68
CA ASP A 26 5.28 -9.69 -10.43
C ASP A 26 6.15 -10.24 -11.58
N LEU A 27 6.08 -9.58 -12.74
CA LEU A 27 7.01 -9.82 -13.85
C LEU A 27 8.46 -9.53 -13.41
N PRO A 28 9.47 -10.20 -14.00
CA PRO A 28 10.88 -9.99 -13.62
C PRO A 28 11.32 -8.52 -13.69
N THR A 29 10.83 -7.77 -14.68
CA THR A 29 11.08 -6.34 -14.86
C THR A 29 10.47 -5.50 -13.73
N ARG A 30 9.22 -5.79 -13.34
CA ARG A 30 8.53 -5.15 -12.20
C ARG A 30 9.21 -5.50 -10.87
N SER A 31 9.70 -6.73 -10.70
CA SER A 31 10.40 -7.15 -9.48
C SER A 31 11.73 -6.41 -9.28
N HIS A 32 12.52 -6.21 -10.35
CA HIS A 32 13.74 -5.40 -10.27
C HIS A 32 13.42 -3.95 -9.87
N ALA A 33 12.46 -3.31 -10.54
CA ALA A 33 12.04 -1.94 -10.23
C ALA A 33 11.55 -1.81 -8.77
N ARG A 34 10.72 -2.75 -8.33
CA ARG A 34 10.24 -2.84 -6.94
C ARG A 34 11.37 -2.87 -5.93
N ARG A 35 12.41 -3.68 -6.16
CA ARG A 35 13.58 -3.73 -5.26
C ARG A 35 14.31 -2.39 -5.19
N GLN A 36 14.42 -1.67 -6.31
CA GLN A 36 15.04 -0.34 -6.30
C GLN A 36 14.18 0.67 -5.55
N MET A 37 12.86 0.61 -5.72
CA MET A 37 11.91 1.50 -5.03
C MET A 37 11.91 1.27 -3.52
N LEU A 38 11.93 0.01 -3.07
CA LEU A 38 11.95 -0.34 -1.64
C LEU A 38 13.19 0.16 -0.89
N LYS A 39 14.28 0.53 -1.57
CA LYS A 39 15.45 1.14 -0.93
C LYS A 39 15.20 2.58 -0.47
N VAL A 40 14.24 3.26 -1.10
CA VAL A 40 13.97 4.69 -0.91
C VAL A 40 12.65 4.91 -0.19
N LEU A 41 11.69 4.00 -0.40
CA LEU A 41 10.38 4.09 0.22
C LEU A 41 10.44 3.62 1.68
N ASN A 42 9.92 4.46 2.57
CA ASN A 42 9.72 4.09 3.95
C ASN A 42 8.41 3.30 4.10
N PRO A 43 8.36 2.27 4.96
CA PRO A 43 7.12 1.56 5.24
C PRO A 43 6.10 2.50 5.87
N VAL A 44 4.86 2.42 5.39
CA VAL A 44 3.74 3.24 5.88
C VAL A 44 2.67 2.31 6.41
N VAL A 45 2.18 2.62 7.61
CA VAL A 45 1.04 1.95 8.23
C VAL A 45 -0.12 2.93 8.32
N GLU A 46 -1.27 2.52 7.80
CA GLU A 46 -2.52 3.24 7.95
C GLU A 46 -3.13 2.92 9.31
N VAL A 47 -3.37 3.97 10.10
CA VAL A 47 -4.04 3.88 11.40
C VAL A 47 -5.49 4.29 11.20
N PRO A 48 -6.48 3.41 11.42
CA PRO A 48 -7.88 3.77 11.30
C PRO A 48 -8.29 4.79 12.38
N ALA A 49 -9.07 5.80 11.98
CA ALA A 49 -9.50 6.90 12.85
C ALA A 49 -10.38 6.42 14.02
N ASP A 50 -11.31 5.51 13.76
CA ASP A 50 -12.32 5.06 14.73
C ASP A 50 -11.76 4.10 15.80
N ALA A 51 -10.54 3.58 15.61
CA ALA A 51 -9.92 2.63 16.53
C ALA A 51 -8.41 2.88 16.70
N ALA A 52 -8.03 4.15 16.82
CA ALA A 52 -6.66 4.58 17.07
C ALA A 52 -6.07 3.90 18.33
N GLY A 53 -4.79 3.49 18.26
CA GLY A 53 -4.04 2.95 19.41
C GLY A 53 -3.92 1.43 19.51
N LYS A 54 -4.62 0.65 18.67
CA LYS A 54 -4.44 -0.82 18.61
C LYS A 54 -3.67 -1.24 17.36
N LYS A 55 -2.44 -1.75 17.55
CA LYS A 55 -1.58 -2.28 16.46
C LYS A 55 -2.26 -3.34 15.59
N LYS A 56 -3.21 -4.10 16.14
CA LYS A 56 -4.00 -5.10 15.38
C LYS A 56 -4.85 -4.47 14.26
N ASN A 57 -5.22 -3.21 14.41
CA ASN A 57 -6.11 -2.52 13.47
C ASN A 57 -5.35 -1.71 12.43
N THR A 58 -4.02 -1.56 12.57
CA THR A 58 -3.20 -0.85 11.58
C THR A 58 -2.94 -1.75 10.38
N LYS A 59 -3.13 -1.22 9.17
CA LYS A 59 -2.86 -1.94 7.93
C LYS A 59 -1.56 -1.44 7.33
N GLU A 60 -0.69 -2.36 6.94
CA GLU A 60 0.50 -2.01 6.16
C GLU A 60 0.08 -1.62 4.75
N VAL A 61 0.59 -0.48 4.28
CA VAL A 61 0.34 0.00 2.93
C VAL A 61 1.49 -0.43 2.05
N ASP A 62 1.17 -1.24 1.05
CA ASP A 62 2.11 -1.54 -0.02
C ASP A 62 2.22 -0.34 -0.97
N LEU A 63 3.12 0.59 -0.63
CA LEU A 63 3.38 1.78 -1.43
C LEU A 63 3.84 1.44 -2.85
N VAL A 64 4.57 0.34 -3.04
CA VAL A 64 5.06 -0.03 -4.37
C VAL A 64 3.89 -0.48 -5.24
N ALA A 65 2.98 -1.28 -4.71
CA ALA A 65 1.75 -1.63 -5.42
C ALA A 65 0.97 -0.37 -5.79
N LYS A 66 0.76 0.56 -4.84
CA LYS A 66 0.06 1.82 -5.09
C LYS A 66 0.70 2.65 -6.23
N LEU A 67 2.04 2.73 -6.25
CA LEU A 67 2.76 3.45 -7.31
C LEU A 67 2.56 2.82 -8.69
N PHE A 68 2.54 1.50 -8.80
CA PHE A 68 2.35 0.81 -10.08
C PHE A 68 0.89 0.73 -10.53
N ASP A 69 -0.04 0.56 -9.60
CA ASP A 69 -1.42 0.26 -9.93
C ASP A 69 -2.27 1.55 -10.01
N GLU A 70 -1.94 2.59 -9.24
CA GLU A 70 -2.69 3.86 -9.23
C GLU A 70 -1.96 4.99 -9.97
N TYR A 71 -0.71 5.26 -9.60
CA TYR A 71 0.02 6.42 -10.13
C TYR A 71 0.62 6.19 -11.51
N ALA A 72 1.18 5.02 -11.79
CA ALA A 72 1.79 4.75 -13.09
C ALA A 72 0.80 4.89 -14.27
N PRO A 73 -0.46 4.40 -14.20
CA PRO A 73 -1.45 4.65 -15.24
C PRO A 73 -1.79 6.13 -15.39
N LYS A 74 -1.90 6.87 -14.28
CA LYS A 74 -2.21 8.31 -14.27
C LYS A 74 -1.18 9.12 -15.07
N TYR A 75 0.09 8.71 -15.04
CA TYR A 75 1.19 9.42 -15.68
C TYR A 75 1.70 8.78 -16.97
N ALA A 76 1.06 7.71 -17.47
CA ALA A 76 1.58 6.92 -18.59
C ALA A 76 1.85 7.73 -19.86
N THR A 77 1.06 8.78 -20.13
CA THR A 77 1.22 9.64 -21.32
C THR A 77 2.16 10.82 -21.10
N ARG A 78 2.57 11.08 -19.85
CA ARG A 78 3.36 12.24 -19.47
C ARG A 78 4.84 11.87 -19.44
N LYS A 79 5.65 12.57 -20.24
CA LYS A 79 7.10 12.31 -20.34
C LYS A 79 7.94 12.96 -19.22
N GLY A 80 7.34 13.83 -18.40
CA GLY A 80 8.03 14.55 -17.33
C GLY A 80 7.14 15.57 -16.62
N GLY A 81 7.65 16.21 -15.56
CA GLY A 81 6.89 17.19 -14.78
C GLY A 81 5.81 16.56 -13.91
N TYR A 82 6.13 15.47 -13.21
CA TYR A 82 5.19 14.75 -12.34
C TYR A 82 4.90 15.49 -11.03
N THR A 83 5.73 16.46 -10.66
CA THR A 83 5.61 17.26 -9.45
C THR A 83 5.40 18.73 -9.79
N ARG A 84 4.65 19.42 -8.92
CA ARG A 84 4.49 20.89 -8.95
C ARG A 84 4.90 21.48 -7.60
N ILE A 85 5.58 22.62 -7.66
CA ILE A 85 5.97 23.42 -6.50
C ILE A 85 5.18 24.72 -6.50
N VAL A 86 4.42 24.99 -5.44
CA VAL A 86 3.65 26.23 -5.25
C VAL A 86 4.18 26.97 -4.02
N LYS A 87 4.60 28.23 -4.19
CA LYS A 87 5.07 29.07 -3.08
C LYS A 87 3.86 29.54 -2.27
N ILE A 88 3.90 29.38 -0.94
CA ILE A 88 2.79 29.73 -0.05
C ILE A 88 3.13 30.85 0.96
N GLY A 89 4.35 31.37 0.92
CA GLY A 89 4.79 32.50 1.74
C GLY A 89 5.82 32.09 2.79
N GLN A 90 5.88 32.83 3.88
CA GLN A 90 6.86 32.62 4.95
C GLN A 90 6.27 31.84 6.12
N ARG A 91 7.05 30.94 6.72
CA ARG A 91 6.70 30.25 7.96
C ARG A 91 6.76 31.21 9.15
N LYS A 92 5.81 31.07 10.07
CA LYS A 92 5.76 31.83 11.31
C LYS A 92 6.93 31.42 12.23
N GLY A 93 7.70 32.39 12.70
CA GLY A 93 8.79 32.22 13.67
C GLY A 93 10.18 32.51 13.09
N ASP A 94 10.49 31.95 11.93
CA ASP A 94 11.81 32.08 11.28
C ASP A 94 11.78 32.77 9.91
N ALA A 95 10.59 33.19 9.46
CA ALA A 95 10.36 33.86 8.17
C ALA A 95 10.89 33.08 6.95
N ALA A 96 11.12 31.77 7.08
CA ALA A 96 11.62 30.93 6.00
C ALA A 96 10.55 30.74 4.93
N MET A 97 10.92 30.86 3.65
CA MET A 97 10.00 30.62 2.53
C MET A 97 9.57 29.15 2.47
N THR A 98 8.27 28.91 2.40
CA THR A 98 7.69 27.57 2.30
C THR A 98 7.02 27.34 0.96
N VAL A 99 6.93 26.05 0.61
CA VAL A 99 6.30 25.59 -0.62
C VAL A 99 5.41 24.38 -0.34
N VAL A 100 4.36 24.24 -1.13
CA VAL A 100 3.59 23.00 -1.26
C VAL A 100 4.15 22.24 -2.45
N LEU A 101 4.52 20.97 -2.21
CA LEU A 101 4.97 20.03 -3.23
C LEU A 101 3.84 19.03 -3.47
N GLU A 102 3.33 18.95 -4.69
CA GLU A 102 2.23 18.06 -5.06
C GLU A 102 2.56 17.23 -6.30
N LEU A 103 1.89 16.07 -6.43
CA LEU A 103 1.87 15.27 -7.64
C LEU A 103 0.79 15.80 -8.59
N VAL A 104 1.09 15.93 -9.89
CA VAL A 104 0.24 16.62 -10.90
C VAL A 104 -0.94 15.77 -11.39
#